data_AF-A0A7G8AEB1-F1
#
_entry.id   AF-A0A7G8AEB1-F1
#
_cell.length_a   1.000
_cell.length_b   1.000
_cell.length_c   1.000
_cell.angle_alpha   90.00
_cell.angle_beta   90.00
_cell.angle_gamma   90.00
#
_symmetry.space_group_name_H-M   'P 1'
#
loop_
_entity.id
_entity.type
_entity.pdbx_description
1 polymer ?
#
loop_
_entity_poly.entity_id
_entity_poly.type
_entity_poly.pdbx_seq_one_letter_code
_entity_poly.pdbx_strand_id
1 'polypeptide(L)'
;MSSLSLPAPILAGNQRSYSISALWEGTPARTNVDQERQLLNLVLPPWQRPPSWSLDQQVQFIEGIFLGLGTGYYVINGRDYDDQGHDKPMSGWLIDGQQRITAIARFFHGEISIFGGIFFQDLSLGDKRRRFNNLIFPCIEMDYTDDEKVLKELYRRLNFSGTPHTEADLELLNA
;
A
#
# COMPACT_ATOMS: atom_id res chain seq x y z
N MET A 1 39.35 -17.85 8.42
CA MET A 1 37.92 -18.13 8.69
C MET A 1 37.17 -16.83 8.41
N SER A 2 36.28 -16.79 7.42
CA SER A 2 35.42 -15.62 7.21
C SER A 2 34.42 -15.59 8.36
N SER A 3 34.49 -14.57 9.22
CA SER A 3 33.51 -14.39 10.30
C SER A 3 32.15 -14.10 9.67
N LEU A 4 31.14 -14.91 10.00
CA LEU A 4 29.76 -14.64 9.62
C LEU A 4 29.33 -13.32 10.28
N SER A 5 28.82 -12.39 9.48
CA SER A 5 28.23 -11.12 9.95
C SER A 5 26.81 -10.98 9.41
N LEU A 6 25.95 -10.28 10.16
CA LEU A 6 24.61 -9.97 9.71
C LEU A 6 24.68 -8.97 8.54
N PRO A 7 23.85 -9.11 7.51
CA PRO A 7 23.74 -8.11 6.45
C PRO A 7 23.10 -6.82 7.00
N ALA A 8 23.27 -5.73 6.26
CA ALA A 8 22.52 -4.50 6.53
C ALA A 8 21.00 -4.74 6.37
N PRO A 9 20.15 -4.00 7.11
CA PRO A 9 18.70 -4.06 6.93
C PRO A 9 18.31 -3.71 5.48
N ILE A 10 17.49 -4.56 4.85
CA ILE A 10 17.00 -4.32 3.48
C ILE A 10 15.90 -3.24 3.45
N LEU A 11 15.10 -3.16 4.52
CA LEU A 11 14.08 -2.12 4.71
C LEU A 11 14.70 -0.98 5.52
N ALA A 12 15.63 -0.26 4.90
CA ALA A 12 16.28 0.93 5.46
C ALA A 12 15.62 2.19 4.91
N GLY A 13 15.17 3.09 5.79
CA GLY A 13 14.49 4.31 5.38
C GLY A 13 13.75 5.02 6.52
N ASN A 14 12.89 5.96 6.15
CA ASN A 14 12.14 6.81 7.06
C ASN A 14 10.71 6.29 7.28
N GLN A 15 10.26 6.28 8.54
CA GLN A 15 8.85 6.11 8.84
C GLN A 15 8.14 7.45 8.69
N ARG A 16 7.10 7.48 7.85
CA ARG A 16 6.26 8.64 7.58
C ARG A 16 4.84 8.37 8.08
N SER A 17 4.20 9.42 8.59
CA SER A 17 2.80 9.39 9.03
C SER A 17 1.96 10.21 8.06
N TYR A 18 1.52 9.59 6.97
CA TYR A 18 0.61 10.22 6.03
C TYR A 18 -0.83 9.95 6.44
N SER A 19 -1.74 10.88 6.10
CA SER A 19 -3.17 10.62 6.19
C SER A 19 -3.60 9.69 5.04
N ILE A 20 -4.74 9.00 5.17
CA ILE A 20 -5.31 8.24 4.05
C ILE A 20 -5.53 9.17 2.84
N SER A 21 -5.95 10.42 3.08
CA SER A 21 -6.21 11.37 2.00
C SER A 21 -5.00 11.78 1.19
N ALA A 22 -3.79 11.69 1.76
CA ALA A 22 -2.54 11.95 1.04
C ALA A 22 -2.33 11.00 -0.16
N LEU A 23 -3.08 9.88 -0.23
CA LEU A 23 -3.06 9.00 -1.39
C LEU A 23 -3.62 9.68 -2.65
N TRP A 24 -4.53 10.64 -2.53
CA TRP A 24 -5.12 11.37 -3.68
C TRP A 24 -4.96 12.89 -3.60
N GLU A 25 -4.62 13.44 -2.43
CA GLU A 25 -4.28 14.85 -2.26
C GLU A 25 -2.81 15.10 -2.64
N GLY A 26 -2.53 16.25 -3.26
CA GLY A 26 -1.19 16.65 -3.68
C GLY A 26 -0.88 16.37 -5.15
N THR A 27 0.40 16.31 -5.49
CA THR A 27 0.86 16.11 -6.87
C THR A 27 0.68 14.65 -7.27
N PRO A 28 -0.04 14.36 -8.37
CA PRO A 28 -0.16 13.00 -8.88
C PRO A 28 1.20 12.45 -9.29
N ALA A 29 1.50 11.22 -8.86
CA ALA A 29 2.63 10.48 -9.38
C ALA A 29 2.43 10.17 -10.87
N ARG A 30 3.52 10.10 -11.61
CA ARG A 30 3.51 9.81 -13.04
C ARG A 30 4.33 8.55 -13.30
N THR A 31 3.85 7.74 -14.22
CA THR A 31 4.61 6.62 -14.76
C THR A 31 5.70 7.16 -15.68
N ASN A 32 6.92 6.66 -15.54
CA ASN A 32 8.09 7.06 -16.30
C ASN A 32 8.66 5.94 -17.17
N VAL A 33 8.26 4.67 -16.93
CA VAL A 33 8.63 3.55 -17.81
C VAL A 33 7.41 2.76 -18.26
N ASP A 34 7.56 2.04 -19.37
CA ASP A 34 6.52 1.20 -19.94
C ASP A 34 6.02 0.15 -18.94
N GLN A 35 4.71 -0.12 -18.97
CA GLN A 35 4.01 -1.12 -18.14
C GLN A 35 3.92 -0.81 -16.64
N GLU A 36 4.45 0.33 -16.19
CA GLU A 36 4.08 0.86 -14.88
C GLU A 36 2.58 1.12 -14.80
N ARG A 37 2.03 0.95 -13.59
CA ARG A 37 0.61 1.20 -13.33
C ARG A 37 0.51 2.28 -12.28
N GLN A 38 -0.37 3.25 -12.52
CA GLN A 38 -0.71 4.25 -11.52
C GLN A 38 -1.79 3.69 -10.56
N LEU A 39 -1.67 4.02 -9.28
CA LEU A 39 -2.70 3.80 -8.26
C LEU A 39 -2.76 5.03 -7.37
N LEU A 40 -3.75 5.88 -7.62
CA LEU A 40 -3.85 7.22 -7.02
C LEU A 40 -2.52 7.99 -7.23
N ASN A 41 -1.94 8.58 -6.18
CA ASN A 41 -0.66 9.30 -6.24
C ASN A 41 0.57 8.38 -6.07
N LEU A 42 0.46 7.11 -6.44
CA LEU A 42 1.52 6.11 -6.37
C LEU A 42 1.69 5.38 -7.71
N VAL A 43 2.87 4.81 -7.92
CA VAL A 43 3.21 4.02 -9.13
C VAL A 43 3.63 2.63 -8.69
N LEU A 44 3.15 1.60 -9.38
CA LEU A 44 3.52 0.20 -9.13
C LEU A 44 4.58 -0.25 -10.14
N PRO A 45 5.58 -1.04 -9.70
CA PRO A 45 6.55 -1.66 -10.59
C PRO A 45 5.88 -2.57 -11.64
N PRO A 46 6.43 -2.68 -12.87
CA PRO A 46 5.88 -3.52 -13.93
C PRO A 46 5.75 -5.01 -13.57
N TRP A 47 6.62 -5.51 -12.69
CA TRP A 47 6.66 -6.92 -12.28
C TRP A 47 5.70 -7.25 -11.13
N GLN A 48 5.01 -6.26 -10.57
CA GLN A 48 4.04 -6.51 -9.51
C GLN A 48 2.72 -6.98 -10.09
N ARG A 49 2.16 -8.05 -9.49
CA ARG A 49 0.90 -8.68 -9.89
C ARG A 49 -0.28 -7.68 -9.93
N PRO A 50 -1.35 -7.97 -10.69
CA PRO A 50 -2.61 -7.25 -10.54
C PRO A 50 -3.22 -7.37 -9.12
N PRO A 51 -4.12 -6.46 -8.72
CA PRO A 51 -4.90 -6.61 -7.50
C PRO A 51 -5.62 -7.97 -7.47
N SER A 52 -5.67 -8.64 -6.32
CA SER A 52 -6.32 -9.95 -6.19
C SER A 52 -7.18 -10.12 -4.94
N TRP A 53 -7.29 -9.12 -4.08
CA TRP A 53 -8.25 -9.22 -2.99
C TRP A 53 -9.66 -9.34 -3.57
N SER A 54 -10.44 -10.31 -3.08
CA SER A 54 -11.86 -10.43 -3.40
C SER A 54 -12.61 -9.17 -2.97
N LEU A 55 -13.84 -9.00 -3.45
CA LEU A 55 -14.70 -7.91 -2.98
C LEU A 55 -14.84 -7.95 -1.46
N ASP A 56 -15.11 -9.13 -0.89
CA ASP A 56 -15.29 -9.30 0.56
C ASP A 56 -14.04 -8.90 1.35
N GLN A 57 -12.84 -9.27 0.88
CA GLN A 57 -11.59 -8.85 1.52
C GLN A 57 -11.40 -7.33 1.50
N GLN A 58 -11.76 -6.69 0.38
CA GLN A 58 -11.69 -5.24 0.27
C GLN A 58 -12.71 -4.55 1.19
N VAL A 59 -13.96 -5.04 1.22
CA VAL A 59 -15.03 -4.52 2.09
C VAL A 59 -14.64 -4.66 3.56
N GLN A 60 -14.22 -5.85 4.00
CA GLN A 60 -13.80 -6.10 5.38
C GLN A 60 -12.63 -5.21 5.80
N PHE A 61 -11.67 -4.95 4.89
CA PHE A 61 -10.58 -4.03 5.17
C PHE A 61 -11.08 -2.59 5.41
N ILE A 62 -11.95 -2.07 4.54
CA ILE A 62 -12.49 -0.71 4.69
C ILE A 62 -13.39 -0.62 5.94
N GLU A 63 -14.26 -1.60 6.17
CA GLU A 63 -15.04 -1.70 7.41
C GLU A 63 -14.13 -1.70 8.64
N GLY A 64 -13.02 -2.46 8.60
CA GLY A 64 -12.00 -2.49 9.63
C GLY A 64 -11.42 -1.12 9.97
N ILE A 65 -11.19 -0.25 8.97
CA ILE A 65 -10.76 1.14 9.20
C ILE A 65 -11.82 1.89 10.03
N PHE A 66 -13.11 1.80 9.65
CA PHE A 66 -14.21 2.45 10.37
C PHE A 66 -14.46 1.85 11.76
N LEU A 67 -14.12 0.58 11.96
CA LEU A 67 -14.20 -0.15 13.23
C LEU A 67 -12.96 0.05 14.12
N GLY A 68 -11.93 0.78 13.65
CA GLY A 68 -10.75 1.12 14.44
C GLY A 68 -9.62 0.08 14.41
N LEU A 69 -9.67 -0.89 13.49
CA LEU A 69 -8.59 -1.88 13.30
C LEU A 69 -7.33 -1.30 12.64
N GLY A 70 -7.44 -0.09 12.08
CA GLY A 70 -6.35 0.63 11.44
C GLY A 70 -6.09 0.21 10.00
N THR A 71 -4.99 0.71 9.44
CA THR A 71 -4.65 0.61 8.00
C THR A 71 -3.48 -0.32 7.72
N GLY A 72 -2.76 -0.77 8.75
CA GLY A 72 -1.45 -1.42 8.60
C GLY A 72 -0.39 -0.39 8.20
N TYR A 73 0.43 -0.71 7.20
CA TYR A 73 1.39 0.20 6.59
C TYR A 73 1.54 -0.08 5.10
N TYR A 74 2.22 0.79 4.36
CA TYR A 74 2.67 0.53 3.00
C TYR A 74 4.14 0.90 2.84
N VAL A 75 4.80 0.35 1.82
CA VAL A 75 6.23 0.53 1.60
C VAL A 75 6.45 1.09 0.21
N ILE A 76 7.26 2.15 0.12
CA ILE A 76 7.68 2.73 -1.16
C ILE A 76 9.21 2.73 -1.27
N ASN A 77 9.72 2.61 -2.49
CA ASN A 77 11.09 3.03 -2.79
C ASN A 77 11.21 4.55 -2.57
N GLY A 78 12.40 5.02 -2.19
CA GLY A 78 12.64 6.45 -2.01
C GLY A 78 12.33 7.25 -3.28
N ARG A 79 12.02 8.53 -3.11
CA ARG A 79 11.86 9.44 -4.24
C ARG A 79 13.19 10.11 -4.57
N ASP A 80 13.55 10.12 -5.84
CA ASP A 80 14.74 10.81 -6.33
C ASP A 80 14.50 11.33 -7.75
N TYR A 81 15.18 12.42 -8.10
CA TYR A 81 14.94 13.18 -9.33
C TYR A 81 16.23 13.36 -10.12
N ASP A 82 16.13 13.35 -11.45
CA ASP A 82 17.24 13.68 -12.33
C ASP A 82 17.55 15.19 -12.31
N ASP A 83 18.61 15.60 -13.01
CA ASP A 83 19.06 17.00 -13.05
C ASP A 83 18.01 17.95 -13.69
N GLN A 84 16.99 17.41 -14.37
CA GLN A 84 15.89 18.16 -14.98
C GLN A 84 14.65 18.20 -14.06
N GLY A 85 14.71 17.56 -12.89
CA GLY A 85 13.62 17.48 -11.94
C GLY A 85 12.56 16.43 -12.28
N HIS A 86 12.83 15.51 -13.21
CA HIS A 86 11.96 14.37 -13.47
C HIS A 86 12.26 13.25 -12.48
N ASP A 87 11.23 12.50 -12.10
CA ASP A 87 11.39 11.29 -11.30
C ASP A 87 12.37 10.32 -11.98
N LYS A 88 13.39 9.86 -11.24
CA LYS A 88 14.28 8.79 -11.71
C LYS A 88 13.50 7.48 -11.90
N PRO A 89 14.01 6.53 -12.70
CA PRO A 89 13.48 5.18 -12.73
C PRO A 89 13.34 4.61 -11.32
N MET A 90 12.24 3.92 -11.03
CA MET A 90 11.94 3.33 -9.71
C MET A 90 11.65 4.32 -8.57
N SER A 91 11.71 5.64 -8.82
CA SER A 91 11.38 6.68 -7.83
C SER A 91 9.95 6.49 -7.31
N GLY A 92 9.80 6.35 -5.98
CA GLY A 92 8.48 6.28 -5.35
C GLY A 92 7.66 5.03 -5.65
N TRP A 93 8.25 3.96 -6.20
CA TRP A 93 7.55 2.71 -6.48
C TRP A 93 6.90 2.11 -5.23
N LEU A 94 5.63 1.74 -5.33
CA LEU A 94 4.88 1.03 -4.29
C LEU A 94 5.31 -0.44 -4.25
N ILE A 95 6.10 -0.79 -3.23
CA ILE A 95 6.63 -2.15 -3.06
C ILE A 95 5.64 -3.03 -2.28
N ASP A 96 4.99 -2.50 -1.25
CA ASP A 96 3.98 -3.22 -0.47
C ASP A 96 2.76 -2.34 -0.16
N GLY A 97 1.58 -2.97 -0.01
CA GLY A 97 0.33 -2.28 0.32
C GLY A 97 -0.66 -2.13 -0.84
N GLN A 98 -0.34 -2.65 -2.04
CA GLN A 98 -1.20 -2.56 -3.24
C GLN A 98 -2.66 -2.93 -2.97
N GLN A 99 -2.93 -4.02 -2.24
CA GLN A 99 -4.30 -4.50 -2.05
C GLN A 99 -5.12 -3.54 -1.17
N ARG A 100 -4.52 -3.06 -0.08
CA ARG A 100 -5.10 -2.07 0.84
C ARG A 100 -5.42 -0.75 0.13
N ILE A 101 -4.45 -0.24 -0.63
CA ILE A 101 -4.60 1.01 -1.36
C ILE A 101 -5.63 0.87 -2.50
N THR A 102 -5.70 -0.30 -3.15
CA THR A 102 -6.74 -0.60 -4.14
C THR A 102 -8.13 -0.55 -3.50
N ALA A 103 -8.32 -1.18 -2.33
CA ALA A 103 -9.60 -1.12 -1.61
C ALA A 103 -9.99 0.33 -1.25
N ILE A 104 -9.03 1.12 -0.77
CA ILE A 104 -9.23 2.55 -0.46
C ILE A 104 -9.63 3.32 -1.70
N ALA A 105 -8.92 3.14 -2.82
CA ALA A 105 -9.21 3.80 -4.08
C ALA A 105 -10.62 3.49 -4.58
N ARG A 106 -11.00 2.20 -4.57
CA ARG A 106 -12.33 1.76 -5.01
C ARG A 106 -13.44 2.29 -4.11
N PHE A 107 -13.23 2.33 -2.79
CA PHE A 107 -14.21 2.92 -1.88
C PHE A 107 -14.34 4.44 -2.12
N PHE A 108 -13.21 5.16 -2.20
CA PHE A 108 -13.16 6.59 -2.47
C PHE A 108 -13.90 6.97 -3.77
N HIS A 109 -13.71 6.19 -4.85
CA HIS A 109 -14.39 6.40 -6.12
C HIS A 109 -15.86 5.94 -6.14
N GLY A 110 -16.37 5.36 -5.05
CA GLY A 110 -17.76 4.86 -4.99
C GLY A 110 -17.99 3.54 -5.72
N GLU A 111 -16.95 2.76 -6.00
CA GLU A 111 -17.04 1.47 -6.69
C GLU A 111 -17.42 0.31 -5.77
N ILE A 112 -17.19 0.46 -4.46
CA ILE A 112 -17.58 -0.50 -3.43
C ILE A 112 -18.30 0.21 -2.29
N SER A 113 -19.26 -0.47 -1.69
CA SER A 113 -19.97 -0.03 -0.47
C SER A 113 -19.55 -0.86 0.73
N ILE A 114 -19.61 -0.29 1.91
CA ILE A 114 -19.41 -0.97 3.20
C ILE A 114 -20.71 -1.10 3.98
N PHE A 115 -20.73 -1.97 4.99
CA PHE A 115 -21.86 -2.20 5.90
C PHE A 115 -23.19 -2.41 5.16
N GLY A 116 -23.15 -3.13 4.05
CA GLY A 116 -24.32 -3.50 3.26
C GLY A 116 -24.94 -2.40 2.40
N GLY A 117 -24.25 -1.27 2.17
CA GLY A 117 -24.73 -0.28 1.18
C GLY A 117 -24.26 1.17 1.35
N ILE A 118 -23.33 1.46 2.26
CA ILE A 118 -22.80 2.81 2.47
C ILE A 118 -21.62 3.05 1.53
N PHE A 119 -21.77 3.98 0.58
CA PHE A 119 -20.67 4.43 -0.28
C PHE A 119 -19.90 5.59 0.37
N PHE A 120 -18.69 5.86 -0.11
CA PHE A 120 -17.92 7.00 0.37
C PHE A 120 -18.70 8.32 0.24
N GLN A 121 -19.48 8.48 -0.83
CA GLN A 121 -20.27 9.68 -1.09
C GLN A 121 -21.34 9.90 -0.03
N ASP A 122 -21.91 8.83 0.54
CA ASP A 122 -22.98 8.86 1.55
C ASP A 122 -22.48 9.30 2.93
N LEU A 123 -21.17 9.22 3.18
CA LEU A 123 -20.61 9.62 4.47
C LEU A 123 -20.79 11.11 4.74
N SER A 124 -21.15 11.45 5.98
CA SER A 124 -21.15 12.83 6.44
C SER A 124 -19.73 13.44 6.33
N LEU A 125 -19.63 14.77 6.18
CA LEU A 125 -18.32 15.42 6.16
C LEU A 125 -17.51 15.14 7.44
N GLY A 126 -18.19 15.00 8.58
CA GLY A 126 -17.58 14.64 9.85
C GLY A 126 -16.95 13.25 9.83
N ASP A 127 -17.69 12.26 9.29
CA ASP A 127 -17.20 10.88 9.17
C ASP A 127 -16.06 10.78 8.15
N LYS A 128 -16.20 11.41 6.98
CA LYS A 128 -15.13 11.48 5.97
C LYS A 128 -13.83 11.97 6.59
N ARG A 129 -13.89 13.07 7.36
CA ARG A 129 -12.69 13.66 7.97
C ARG A 129 -12.13 12.82 9.11
N ARG A 130 -12.96 12.49 10.11
CA ARG A 130 -12.47 11.93 11.39
C ARG A 130 -12.27 10.43 11.36
N ARG A 131 -13.06 9.71 10.55
CA ARG A 131 -13.08 8.24 10.53
C ARG A 131 -12.45 7.64 9.28
N PHE A 132 -11.98 8.48 8.35
CA PHE A 132 -11.33 8.00 7.13
C PHE A 132 -10.16 8.89 6.68
N ASN A 133 -10.43 10.03 6.04
CA ASN A 133 -9.43 10.88 5.39
C ASN A 133 -8.23 11.22 6.28
N ASN A 134 -8.46 11.65 7.52
CA ASN A 134 -7.40 12.08 8.44
C ASN A 134 -6.79 10.94 9.26
N LEU A 135 -7.25 9.70 9.10
CA LEU A 135 -6.60 8.58 9.76
C LEU A 135 -5.21 8.36 9.18
N ILE A 136 -4.27 7.95 10.03
CA ILE A 136 -2.90 7.71 9.61
C ILE A 136 -2.82 6.39 8.84
N PHE A 137 -2.19 6.44 7.67
CA PHE A 137 -1.70 5.30 6.94
C PHE A 137 -0.16 5.35 6.94
N PRO A 138 0.49 4.66 7.88
CA PRO A 138 1.94 4.64 7.99
C PRO A 138 2.61 4.22 6.68
N CYS A 139 3.64 4.97 6.29
CA CYS A 139 4.44 4.68 5.12
C CYS A 139 5.89 4.46 5.54
N ILE A 140 6.50 3.39 5.06
CA ILE A 140 7.94 3.20 5.14
C ILE A 140 8.50 3.62 3.78
N GLU A 141 9.18 4.76 3.77
CA GLU A 141 9.86 5.29 2.59
C GLU A 141 11.32 4.89 2.68
N MET A 142 11.75 3.99 1.78
CA MET A 142 13.15 3.56 1.73
C MET A 142 14.07 4.70 1.30
N ASP A 143 15.36 4.55 1.58
CA ASP A 143 16.36 5.28 0.80
C ASP A 143 16.21 4.88 -0.68
N TYR A 144 16.34 5.85 -1.58
CA TYR A 144 16.24 5.57 -3.01
C TYR A 144 17.33 4.58 -3.44
N THR A 145 16.92 3.57 -4.21
CA THR A 145 17.82 2.66 -4.93
C THR A 145 17.30 2.40 -6.34
N ASP A 146 18.22 2.28 -7.29
CA ASP A 146 17.98 1.85 -8.66
C ASP A 146 18.28 0.35 -8.87
N ASP A 147 18.65 -0.38 -7.80
CA ASP A 147 18.85 -1.82 -7.85
C ASP A 147 17.52 -2.58 -7.75
N GLU A 148 16.95 -2.90 -8.90
CA GLU A 148 15.70 -3.68 -9.00
C GLU A 148 15.78 -5.04 -8.28
N LYS A 149 16.97 -5.63 -8.12
CA LYS A 149 17.11 -6.91 -7.41
C LYS A 149 16.83 -6.74 -5.92
N VAL A 150 17.27 -5.63 -5.32
CA VAL A 150 16.98 -5.28 -3.93
C VAL A 150 15.47 -5.09 -3.76
N LEU A 151 14.82 -4.37 -4.68
CA LEU A 151 13.37 -4.12 -4.64
C LEU A 151 12.55 -5.42 -4.80
N LYS A 152 12.94 -6.31 -5.73
CA LYS A 152 12.31 -7.61 -5.92
C LYS A 152 12.49 -8.53 -4.72
N GLU A 153 13.67 -8.50 -4.07
CA GLU A 153 13.91 -9.28 -2.86
C GLU A 153 13.10 -8.77 -1.67
N LEU A 154 12.99 -7.45 -1.51
CA LEU A 154 12.12 -6.86 -0.50
C LEU A 154 10.65 -7.24 -0.73
N TYR A 155 10.17 -7.10 -1.97
CA TYR A 155 8.81 -7.52 -2.34
C TYR A 155 8.56 -8.99 -1.99
N ARG A 156 9.51 -9.88 -2.33
CA ARG A 156 9.44 -11.31 -2.01
C ARG A 156 9.27 -11.52 -0.50
N ARG A 157 10.11 -10.88 0.31
CA ARG A 157 10.08 -11.03 1.77
C ARG A 157 8.79 -10.53 2.38
N LEU A 158 8.27 -9.39 1.91
CA LEU A 158 7.04 -8.81 2.45
C LEU A 158 5.79 -9.61 2.06
N ASN A 159 5.77 -10.21 0.87
CA ASN A 159 4.55 -10.76 0.29
C ASN A 159 4.47 -12.29 0.23
N PHE A 160 5.58 -13.02 0.44
CA PHE A 160 5.62 -14.48 0.29
C PHE A 160 6.12 -15.22 1.54
N SER A 161 6.40 -14.53 2.65
CA SER A 161 6.91 -15.18 3.88
C SER A 161 5.81 -15.71 4.80
N GLY A 162 4.56 -15.32 4.60
CA GLY A 162 3.43 -15.77 5.41
C GLY A 162 2.76 -17.03 4.85
N THR A 163 2.24 -17.87 5.75
CA THR A 163 1.34 -18.97 5.38
C THR A 163 -0.10 -18.49 5.61
N PRO A 164 -0.95 -18.42 4.58
CA PRO A 164 -2.36 -18.10 4.76
C PRO A 164 -3.06 -19.11 5.67
N HIS A 165 -4.02 -18.64 6.48
CA HIS A 165 -4.95 -19.53 7.17
C HIS A 165 -5.73 -20.38 6.18
N THR A 166 -5.95 -21.63 6.56
CA THR A 166 -6.72 -22.63 5.82
C THR A 166 -8.19 -22.59 6.21
N GLU A 167 -9.05 -23.26 5.44
CA GLU A 167 -10.46 -23.45 5.80
C GLU A 167 -10.60 -24.18 7.14
N ALA A 168 -9.73 -25.16 7.41
CA ALA A 168 -9.70 -25.86 8.69
C ALA A 168 -9.38 -24.92 9.86
N ASP A 169 -8.49 -23.92 9.65
CA ASP A 169 -8.24 -22.89 10.66
C ASP A 169 -9.48 -22.02 10.91
N LEU A 170 -10.29 -21.78 9.88
CA LEU A 170 -11.54 -21.02 10.00
C LEU A 170 -12.64 -21.84 10.71
N GLU A 171 -12.72 -23.15 10.46
CA GLU A 171 -13.66 -24.05 11.16
C GLU A 171 -13.44 -24.03 12.69
N LEU A 172 -12.19 -23.93 13.15
CA LEU A 172 -11.86 -23.83 14.59
C LEU A 172 -12.46 -22.57 15.25
N LEU A 173 -12.66 -21.49 14.48
CA LEU A 173 -13.28 -20.27 15.00
C LEU A 173 -14.80 -20.42 15.21
N ASN A 174 -15.43 -21.33 14.46
CA ASN A 174 -16.88 -21.51 14.43
C ASN A 174 -17.37 -22.70 15.28
N ALA A 175 -16.45 -23.44 15.91
CA ALA A 175 -16.72 -24.58 16.79
C ALA A 175 -17.03 -24.12 18.22
#